data_AF-A0A1C3NJZ7-F1
#
_entry.id   AF-A0A1C3NJZ7-F1
#
_cell.length_a   1.000
_cell.length_b   1.000
_cell.length_c   1.000
_cell.angle_alpha   90.00
_cell.angle_beta   90.00
_cell.angle_gamma   90.00
#
_symmetry.space_group_name_H-M   'P 1'
#
loop_
_entity.id
_entity.type
_entity.pdbx_description
1 polymer ?
#
loop_
_entity_poly.entity_id
_entity_poly.type
_entity_poly.pdbx_seq_one_letter_code
_entity_poly.pdbx_strand_id
1 'polypeptide(L)'
;MSETGFEAATAPYLFHVLGQGGVGFSIFGMDGNPDSEANRAATAAHAANFKLLAPLQRVLAQAAFEGRLQGVAEQPGMPQRTLRFGDWQAKVSFGAPMWGDAPAILPGNDDHDGRLLVAQLGPEEFLVTGMAARIEFFREAADTRHGQLLRVEQGRYVDGRWQVEKQLNGDQTDYGLNVGRGGPASPDPVVLRVRVGTY
;
A
#
# COMPACT_ATOMS: atom_id res chain seq x y z
N MET A 1 7.18 -8.05 -15.31
CA MET A 1 6.26 -7.70 -16.42
C MET A 1 7.04 -6.84 -17.40
N SER A 2 7.34 -7.38 -18.58
CA SER A 2 8.18 -6.69 -19.58
C SER A 2 7.44 -5.57 -20.30
N GLU A 3 6.12 -5.68 -20.44
CA GLU A 3 5.26 -4.66 -21.05
C GLU A 3 3.87 -4.68 -20.40
N THR A 4 3.27 -3.50 -20.24
CA THR A 4 1.85 -3.27 -19.92
C THR A 4 1.35 -2.06 -20.72
N GLY A 5 0.05 -1.96 -20.93
CA GLY A 5 -0.58 -0.80 -21.57
C GLY A 5 -0.35 0.50 -20.79
N PHE A 6 -0.34 1.63 -21.50
CA PHE A 6 -0.07 2.97 -20.95
C PHE A 6 -1.25 3.54 -20.17
N GLU A 7 -2.46 3.05 -20.37
CA GLU A 7 -3.69 3.61 -19.82
C GLU A 7 -3.63 3.73 -18.29
N ALA A 8 -4.28 4.75 -17.72
CA ALA A 8 -4.28 4.97 -16.27
C ALA A 8 -4.77 3.73 -15.48
N ALA A 9 -5.73 2.99 -16.03
CA ALA A 9 -6.29 1.79 -15.44
C ALA A 9 -5.28 0.64 -15.25
N THR A 10 -4.13 0.67 -15.91
CA THR A 10 -3.08 -0.35 -15.73
C THR A 10 -2.10 -0.01 -14.60
N ALA A 11 -2.13 1.22 -14.06
CA ALA A 11 -1.24 1.64 -12.98
C ALA A 11 -1.31 0.75 -11.73
N PRO A 12 -2.48 0.29 -11.25
CA PRO A 12 -2.55 -0.63 -10.10
C PRO A 12 -1.78 -1.94 -10.31
N TYR A 13 -1.57 -2.38 -11.56
CA TYR A 13 -0.91 -3.67 -11.85
C TYR A 13 0.53 -3.74 -11.38
N LEU A 14 1.23 -2.61 -11.18
CA LEU A 14 2.55 -2.61 -10.55
C LEU A 14 2.52 -3.29 -9.17
N PHE A 15 1.54 -2.94 -8.35
CA PHE A 15 1.39 -3.48 -6.99
C PHE A 15 1.00 -4.96 -7.02
N HIS A 16 0.15 -5.35 -7.96
CA HIS A 16 -0.17 -6.75 -8.21
C HIS A 16 1.08 -7.56 -8.58
N VAL A 17 1.85 -7.10 -9.58
CA VAL A 17 3.07 -7.76 -10.05
C VAL A 17 4.10 -7.89 -8.94
N LEU A 18 4.36 -6.82 -8.18
CA LEU A 18 5.27 -6.86 -7.04
C LEU A 18 4.78 -7.83 -5.96
N GLY A 19 3.47 -7.86 -5.69
CA GLY A 19 2.84 -8.80 -4.75
C GLY A 19 2.92 -10.26 -5.19
N GLN A 20 3.17 -10.54 -6.47
CA GLN A 20 3.40 -11.88 -7.02
C GLN A 20 4.91 -12.23 -7.13
N GLY A 21 5.79 -11.43 -6.53
CA GLY A 21 7.25 -11.64 -6.60
C GLY A 21 7.89 -11.16 -7.91
N GLY A 22 7.18 -10.34 -8.70
CA GLY A 22 7.74 -9.73 -9.89
C GLY A 22 8.90 -8.79 -9.55
N VAL A 23 9.97 -8.85 -10.34
CA VAL A 23 11.19 -8.06 -10.13
C VAL A 23 11.23 -6.75 -10.94
N GLY A 24 10.22 -6.50 -11.75
CA GLY A 24 10.16 -5.33 -12.62
C GLY A 24 8.82 -5.15 -13.32
N PHE A 25 8.56 -3.92 -13.74
CA PHE A 25 7.34 -3.48 -14.39
C PHE A 25 7.69 -2.37 -15.38
N SER A 26 7.23 -2.49 -16.62
CA SER A 26 7.57 -1.57 -17.70
C SER A 26 6.32 -1.25 -18.51
N ILE A 27 6.13 0.03 -18.79
CA ILE A 27 4.97 0.57 -19.49
C ILE A 27 5.36 0.79 -20.95
N PHE A 28 4.57 0.21 -21.86
CA PHE A 28 4.76 0.38 -23.30
C PHE A 28 4.18 1.72 -23.77
N GLY A 29 4.82 2.39 -24.73
CA GLY A 29 4.27 3.59 -25.37
C GLY A 29 4.27 4.83 -24.47
N MET A 30 5.33 5.06 -23.70
CA MET A 30 5.47 6.25 -22.84
C MET A 30 5.82 7.53 -23.61
N ASP A 31 6.29 7.42 -24.86
CA ASP A 31 6.74 8.54 -25.70
C ASP A 31 5.83 8.77 -26.92
N GLY A 32 5.98 9.93 -27.56
CA GLY A 32 5.27 10.26 -28.81
C GLY A 32 3.76 10.46 -28.70
N ASN A 33 3.19 10.37 -27.50
CA ASN A 33 1.76 10.52 -27.27
C ASN A 33 1.29 11.98 -27.47
N PRO A 34 0.15 12.22 -28.14
CA PRO A 34 -0.43 13.56 -28.25
C PRO A 34 -0.86 14.09 -26.87
N ASP A 35 -0.82 15.41 -26.68
CA ASP A 35 -1.33 16.00 -25.45
C ASP A 35 -2.86 15.88 -25.38
N SER A 36 -3.33 15.01 -24.50
CA SER A 36 -4.75 14.76 -24.24
C SER A 36 -4.97 14.56 -22.75
N GLU A 37 -6.20 14.78 -22.28
CA GLU A 37 -6.55 14.54 -20.89
C GLU A 37 -6.25 13.10 -20.45
N ALA A 38 -6.58 12.12 -21.31
CA ALA A 38 -6.32 10.71 -21.06
C ALA A 38 -4.81 10.42 -20.91
N ASN A 39 -3.97 10.98 -21.78
CA ASN A 39 -2.52 10.77 -21.73
C ASN A 39 -1.87 11.46 -20.53
N ARG A 40 -2.36 12.64 -20.13
CA ARG A 40 -1.92 13.30 -18.89
C ARG A 40 -2.32 12.49 -17.66
N ALA A 41 -3.55 11.96 -17.63
CA ALA A 41 -4.02 11.10 -16.54
C ALA A 41 -3.22 9.80 -16.43
N ALA A 42 -2.96 9.13 -17.56
CA ALA A 42 -2.10 7.95 -17.65
C ALA A 42 -0.68 8.22 -17.12
N THR A 43 -0.05 9.30 -17.60
CA THR A 43 1.28 9.73 -17.13
C THR A 43 1.28 9.97 -15.63
N ALA A 44 0.29 10.70 -15.12
CA ALA A 44 0.18 11.02 -13.70
C ALA A 44 -0.01 9.77 -12.83
N ALA A 45 -0.85 8.83 -13.25
CA ALA A 45 -1.11 7.59 -12.53
C ALA A 45 0.16 6.72 -12.39
N HIS A 46 0.89 6.50 -13.49
CA HIS A 46 2.15 5.75 -13.46
C HIS A 46 3.25 6.53 -12.70
N ALA A 47 3.34 7.84 -12.89
CA ALA A 47 4.32 8.67 -12.18
C ALA A 47 4.09 8.67 -10.66
N ALA A 48 2.84 8.66 -10.20
CA ALA A 48 2.52 8.58 -8.77
C ALA A 48 3.08 7.29 -8.14
N ASN A 49 2.95 6.17 -8.84
CA ASN A 49 3.50 4.89 -8.40
C ASN A 49 5.04 4.92 -8.28
N PHE A 50 5.73 5.40 -9.31
CA PHE A 50 7.19 5.49 -9.27
C PHE A 50 7.68 6.51 -8.25
N LYS A 51 7.00 7.66 -8.11
CA LYS A 51 7.30 8.65 -7.05
C LYS A 51 7.21 8.01 -5.67
N LEU A 52 6.19 7.19 -5.44
CA LEU A 52 5.99 6.50 -4.17
C LEU A 52 7.05 5.42 -3.90
N LEU A 53 7.34 4.57 -4.88
CA LEU A 53 8.16 3.37 -4.66
C LEU A 53 9.66 3.59 -4.87
N ALA A 54 10.08 4.61 -5.64
CA ALA A 54 11.50 4.83 -5.95
C ALA A 54 12.40 5.00 -4.70
N PRO A 55 12.01 5.76 -3.66
CA PRO A 55 12.80 5.85 -2.42
C PRO A 55 12.83 4.53 -1.62
N LEU A 56 11.86 3.65 -1.85
CA LEU A 56 11.68 2.39 -1.13
C LEU A 56 12.28 1.18 -1.87
N GLN A 57 12.77 1.38 -3.10
CA GLN A 57 13.18 0.29 -4.01
C GLN A 57 14.08 -0.77 -3.36
N ARG A 58 15.05 -0.35 -2.53
CA ARG A 58 16.02 -1.27 -1.92
C ARG A 58 15.39 -2.11 -0.82
N VAL A 59 14.60 -1.49 0.06
CA VAL A 59 13.93 -2.23 1.15
C VAL A 59 12.84 -3.14 0.60
N LEU A 60 12.11 -2.71 -0.43
CA LEU A 60 11.09 -3.54 -1.09
C LEU A 60 11.73 -4.71 -1.85
N ALA A 61 12.82 -4.48 -2.58
CA ALA A 61 13.54 -5.55 -3.28
C ALA A 61 14.12 -6.59 -2.32
N GLN A 62 14.69 -6.16 -1.19
CA GLN A 62 15.17 -7.08 -0.15
C GLN A 62 14.03 -7.92 0.42
N ALA A 63 12.92 -7.28 0.81
CA ALA A 63 11.76 -7.98 1.32
C ALA A 63 11.16 -8.95 0.29
N ALA A 64 11.10 -8.57 -0.98
CA ALA A 64 10.65 -9.43 -2.07
C ALA A 64 11.56 -10.68 -2.21
N PHE A 65 12.88 -10.47 -2.23
CA PHE A 65 13.86 -11.56 -2.33
C PHE A 65 13.73 -12.57 -1.19
N GLU A 66 13.40 -12.10 0.02
CA GLU A 66 13.22 -12.93 1.21
C GLU A 66 11.80 -13.51 1.35
N GLY A 67 10.90 -13.26 0.39
CA GLY A 67 9.51 -13.71 0.45
C GLY A 67 8.66 -12.97 1.51
N ARG A 68 9.09 -11.78 1.93
CA ARG A 68 8.47 -10.94 2.98
C ARG A 68 7.67 -9.76 2.44
N LEU A 69 7.51 -9.65 1.12
CA LEU A 69 6.69 -8.62 0.47
C LEU A 69 5.37 -9.23 -0.01
N GLN A 70 4.24 -8.63 0.39
CA GLN A 70 2.93 -8.94 -0.18
C GLN A 70 2.28 -7.66 -0.70
N GLY A 71 1.47 -7.80 -1.74
CA GLY A 71 0.84 -6.67 -2.42
C GLY A 71 -0.56 -7.01 -2.92
N VAL A 72 -1.42 -6.01 -2.94
CA VAL A 72 -2.77 -6.07 -3.49
C VAL A 72 -3.04 -4.85 -4.35
N ALA A 73 -3.75 -5.09 -5.44
CA ALA A 73 -4.44 -4.06 -6.20
C ALA A 73 -5.94 -4.38 -6.11
N GLU A 74 -6.76 -3.35 -6.07
CA GLU A 74 -8.20 -3.47 -6.05
C GLU A 74 -8.68 -4.18 -7.31
N GLN A 75 -9.65 -5.08 -7.13
CA GLN A 75 -10.30 -5.79 -8.22
C GLN A 75 -11.80 -5.59 -8.11
N PRO A 76 -12.52 -5.40 -9.23
CA PRO A 76 -13.97 -5.27 -9.22
C PRO A 76 -14.64 -6.42 -8.45
N GLY A 77 -15.53 -6.07 -7.51
CA GLY A 77 -16.22 -7.05 -6.67
C GLY A 77 -15.37 -7.67 -5.54
N MET A 78 -14.11 -7.26 -5.36
CA MET A 78 -13.23 -7.73 -4.29
C MET A 78 -12.66 -6.56 -3.47
N PRO A 79 -13.51 -5.80 -2.75
CA PRO A 79 -13.09 -4.60 -2.03
C PRO A 79 -12.29 -4.90 -0.75
N GLN A 80 -12.09 -6.18 -0.41
CA GLN A 80 -11.32 -6.59 0.76
C GLN A 80 -10.36 -7.74 0.44
N ARG A 81 -9.14 -7.69 0.98
CA ARG A 81 -8.13 -8.74 0.89
C ARG A 81 -7.41 -8.90 2.22
N THR A 82 -7.04 -10.12 2.57
CA THR A 82 -6.26 -10.39 3.79
C THR A 82 -4.87 -10.89 3.43
N LEU A 83 -3.86 -10.22 3.96
CA LEU A 83 -2.45 -10.58 3.88
C LEU A 83 -2.05 -11.31 5.16
N ARG A 84 -1.13 -12.27 5.07
CA ARG A 84 -0.77 -13.16 6.21
C ARG A 84 0.73 -13.16 6.44
N PHE A 85 1.15 -12.96 7.69
CA PHE A 85 2.53 -12.81 8.14
C PHE A 85 2.76 -13.58 9.45
N GLY A 86 2.74 -14.92 9.38
CA GLY A 86 2.78 -15.77 10.58
C GLY A 86 1.53 -15.55 11.44
N ASP A 87 1.72 -15.23 12.71
CA ASP A 87 0.67 -14.94 13.69
C ASP A 87 -0.11 -13.64 13.40
N TRP A 88 0.30 -12.85 12.41
CA TRP A 88 -0.32 -11.58 12.08
C TRP A 88 -1.03 -11.62 10.73
N GLN A 89 -2.23 -11.06 10.69
CA GLN A 89 -2.96 -10.77 9.47
C GLN A 89 -3.04 -9.26 9.27
N ALA A 90 -3.02 -8.83 8.01
CA ALA A 90 -3.33 -7.46 7.65
C ALA A 90 -4.50 -7.45 6.66
N LYS A 91 -5.66 -6.94 7.09
CA LYS A 91 -6.86 -6.79 6.26
C LYS A 91 -6.78 -5.46 5.52
N VAL A 92 -6.78 -5.52 4.20
CA VAL A 92 -6.81 -4.35 3.32
C VAL A 92 -8.23 -4.18 2.79
N SER A 93 -8.75 -2.97 2.89
CA SER A 93 -10.11 -2.57 2.52
C SER A 93 -10.04 -1.38 1.55
N PHE A 94 -10.82 -1.44 0.47
CA PHE A 94 -10.97 -0.39 -0.53
C PHE A 94 -12.36 0.24 -0.40
N GLY A 95 -12.45 1.57 -0.51
CA GLY A 95 -13.71 2.30 -0.29
C GLY A 95 -14.21 2.33 1.17
N ALA A 96 -13.35 2.00 2.13
CA ALA A 96 -13.68 2.19 3.54
C ALA A 96 -13.78 3.69 3.88
N PRO A 97 -14.67 4.10 4.80
CA PRO A 97 -14.71 5.49 5.26
C PRO A 97 -13.36 5.88 5.88
N MET A 98 -13.04 7.17 6.03
CA MET A 98 -11.82 7.57 6.73
C MET A 98 -11.93 7.40 8.25
N TRP A 99 -13.14 7.56 8.79
CA TRP A 99 -13.45 7.47 10.22
C TRP A 99 -14.54 6.42 10.47
N GLY A 100 -14.50 5.81 11.65
CA GLY A 100 -15.44 4.75 12.03
C GLY A 100 -15.08 3.38 11.45
N ASP A 101 -15.76 2.37 11.95
CA ASP A 101 -15.59 0.99 11.52
C ASP A 101 -15.93 0.81 10.04
N ALA A 102 -15.17 -0.06 9.37
CA ALA A 102 -15.49 -0.41 8.00
C ALA A 102 -16.80 -1.23 7.97
N PRO A 103 -17.79 -0.89 7.15
CA PRO A 103 -19.01 -1.68 7.04
C PRO A 103 -18.70 -3.08 6.51
N ALA A 104 -19.56 -4.05 6.82
CA ALA A 104 -19.39 -5.44 6.37
C ALA A 104 -19.40 -5.57 4.84
N ILE A 105 -20.13 -4.69 4.16
CA ILE A 105 -20.14 -4.58 2.70
C ILE A 105 -19.48 -3.25 2.34
N LEU A 106 -18.34 -3.35 1.68
CA LEU A 106 -17.59 -2.19 1.18
C LEU A 106 -17.98 -1.90 -0.28
N PRO A 107 -18.12 -0.63 -0.66
CA PRO A 107 -18.41 -0.26 -2.05
C PRO A 107 -17.23 -0.47 -3.00
N GLY A 108 -16.00 -0.55 -2.49
CA GLY A 108 -14.80 -0.34 -3.29
C GLY A 108 -14.57 1.15 -3.58
N ASN A 109 -13.48 1.46 -4.27
CA ASN A 109 -13.27 2.81 -4.82
C ASN A 109 -14.01 2.92 -6.16
N ASP A 110 -14.59 4.08 -6.45
CA ASP A 110 -15.37 4.34 -7.67
C ASP A 110 -14.57 4.10 -8.97
N ASP A 111 -13.26 4.30 -8.92
CA ASP A 111 -12.32 4.13 -10.04
C ASP A 111 -11.51 2.83 -9.97
N HIS A 112 -11.71 2.01 -8.93
CA HIS A 112 -10.96 0.79 -8.67
C HIS A 112 -9.42 0.98 -8.64
N ASP A 113 -8.96 2.17 -8.24
CA ASP A 113 -7.54 2.55 -8.27
C ASP A 113 -6.79 2.14 -6.98
N GLY A 114 -7.46 1.47 -6.05
CA GLY A 114 -6.88 1.05 -4.77
C GLY A 114 -5.71 0.11 -4.93
N ARG A 115 -4.65 0.32 -4.13
CA ARG A 115 -3.45 -0.52 -4.16
C ARG A 115 -2.62 -0.38 -2.89
N LEU A 116 -2.00 -1.47 -2.44
CA LEU A 116 -1.22 -1.47 -1.20
C LEU A 116 -0.12 -2.54 -1.23
N LEU A 117 1.06 -2.19 -0.70
CA LEU A 117 2.18 -3.08 -0.43
C LEU A 117 2.46 -3.12 1.07
N VAL A 118 2.78 -4.32 1.56
CA VAL A 118 3.24 -4.56 2.92
C VAL A 118 4.52 -5.38 2.87
N ALA A 119 5.61 -4.84 3.42
CA ALA A 119 6.86 -5.56 3.61
C ALA A 119 7.06 -5.85 5.10
N GLN A 120 7.28 -7.12 5.47
CA GLN A 120 7.63 -7.50 6.84
C GLN A 120 9.13 -7.26 7.07
N LEU A 121 9.46 -6.23 7.87
CA LEU A 121 10.82 -5.82 8.19
C LEU A 121 11.44 -6.68 9.30
N GLY A 122 10.61 -7.09 10.26
CA GLY A 122 10.92 -8.02 11.35
C GLY A 122 9.64 -8.76 11.79
N PRO A 123 9.70 -9.65 12.78
CA PRO A 123 8.54 -10.47 13.17
C PRO A 123 7.28 -9.66 13.47
N GLU A 124 7.43 -8.49 14.09
CA GLU A 124 6.36 -7.59 14.51
C GLU A 124 6.51 -6.16 13.93
N GLU A 125 7.30 -6.01 12.87
CA GLU A 125 7.56 -4.72 12.22
C GLU A 125 7.25 -4.79 10.73
N PHE A 126 6.41 -3.86 10.26
CA PHE A 126 5.93 -3.81 8.89
C PHE A 126 6.18 -2.43 8.28
N LEU A 127 6.51 -2.41 6.99
CA LEU A 127 6.44 -1.23 6.15
C LEU A 127 5.16 -1.32 5.31
N VAL A 128 4.32 -0.30 5.37
CA VAL A 128 3.06 -0.21 4.63
C VAL A 128 3.11 1.01 3.72
N THR A 129 2.72 0.84 2.47
CA THR A 129 2.48 1.97 1.57
C THR A 129 1.51 1.62 0.46
N GLY A 130 0.83 2.62 -0.10
CA GLY A 130 -0.20 2.40 -1.10
C GLY A 130 -1.00 3.65 -1.41
N MET A 131 -2.12 3.46 -2.08
CA MET A 131 -3.07 4.50 -2.45
C MET A 131 -4.50 3.99 -2.30
N ALA A 132 -5.38 4.88 -1.86
CA ALA A 132 -6.84 4.66 -1.77
C ALA A 132 -7.24 3.38 -1.02
N ALA A 133 -6.59 3.09 0.10
CA ALA A 133 -6.84 1.88 0.87
C ALA A 133 -6.79 2.13 2.37
N ARG A 134 -7.44 1.26 3.13
CA ARG A 134 -7.31 1.15 4.58
C ARG A 134 -6.69 -0.19 4.90
N ILE A 135 -5.80 -0.24 5.90
CA ILE A 135 -5.24 -1.50 6.41
C ILE A 135 -5.42 -1.63 7.93
N GLU A 136 -5.80 -2.81 8.37
CA GLU A 136 -6.00 -3.16 9.79
C GLU A 136 -5.18 -4.41 10.13
N PHE A 137 -4.44 -4.37 11.25
CA PHE A 137 -3.64 -5.50 11.71
C PHE A 137 -4.38 -6.29 12.79
N PHE A 138 -4.41 -7.61 12.63
CA PHE A 138 -5.02 -8.54 13.56
C PHE A 138 -4.02 -9.61 13.94
N ARG A 139 -4.08 -10.05 15.19
CA ARG A 139 -3.36 -11.24 15.61
C ARG A 139 -4.25 -12.47 15.45
N GLU A 140 -3.75 -13.47 14.75
CA GLU A 140 -4.36 -14.78 14.57
C GLU A 140 -3.37 -15.84 15.03
N ALA A 141 -3.48 -16.22 16.30
CA ALA A 141 -2.67 -17.28 16.90
C ALA A 141 -3.51 -18.07 17.90
N ALA A 142 -3.15 -19.35 18.07
CA ALA A 142 -3.82 -20.26 19.00
C ALA A 142 -3.31 -20.09 20.45
N ASP A 143 -3.40 -18.87 20.99
CA ASP A 143 -3.13 -18.57 22.41
C ASP A 143 -4.16 -17.56 22.96
N THR A 144 -3.98 -17.11 24.21
CA THR A 144 -4.91 -16.19 24.89
C THR A 144 -4.50 -14.71 24.79
N ARG A 145 -3.47 -14.37 24.00
CA ARG A 145 -2.96 -13.00 23.90
C ARG A 145 -3.63 -12.23 22.78
N HIS A 146 -3.88 -10.95 23.03
CA HIS A 146 -4.49 -10.06 22.05
C HIS A 146 -3.43 -9.25 21.30
N GLY A 147 -3.70 -8.95 20.03
CA GLY A 147 -2.85 -8.09 19.23
C GLY A 147 -3.17 -6.61 19.42
N GLN A 148 -2.16 -5.75 19.35
CA GLN A 148 -2.30 -4.31 19.36
C GLN A 148 -1.27 -3.63 18.45
N LEU A 149 -1.55 -2.40 18.03
CA LEU A 149 -0.56 -1.50 17.45
C LEU A 149 0.26 -0.88 18.57
N LEU A 150 1.57 -1.11 18.60
CA LEU A 150 2.47 -0.51 19.59
C LEU A 150 2.98 0.86 19.15
N ARG A 151 3.24 1.03 17.85
CA ARG A 151 3.77 2.26 17.28
C ARG A 151 3.47 2.34 15.80
N VAL A 152 2.99 3.49 15.35
CA VAL A 152 2.81 3.78 13.93
C VAL A 152 3.54 5.08 13.61
N GLU A 153 4.45 5.02 12.66
CA GLU A 153 5.22 6.17 12.20
C GLU A 153 4.94 6.41 10.73
N GLN A 154 4.55 7.63 10.37
CA GLN A 154 4.70 8.09 9.00
C GLN A 154 6.10 8.68 8.83
N GLY A 155 6.74 8.35 7.71
CA GLY A 155 8.08 8.81 7.42
C GLY A 155 8.50 8.50 5.99
N ARG A 156 9.82 8.58 5.76
CA ARG A 156 10.41 8.35 4.44
C ARG A 156 11.78 7.68 4.57
N TYR A 157 12.23 7.05 3.50
CA TYR A 157 13.62 6.61 3.39
C TYR A 157 14.47 7.70 2.72
N VAL A 158 15.58 8.05 3.35
CA VAL A 158 16.63 8.94 2.81
C VAL A 158 17.94 8.17 2.91
N ASP A 159 18.61 7.98 1.78
CA ASP A 159 19.86 7.19 1.68
C ASP A 159 19.76 5.80 2.33
N GLY A 160 18.62 5.14 2.12
CA GLY A 160 18.34 3.80 2.66
C GLY A 160 18.06 3.76 4.18
N ARG A 161 17.96 4.92 4.85
CA ARG A 161 17.66 5.02 6.28
C ARG A 161 16.27 5.61 6.50
N TRP A 162 15.54 5.03 7.46
CA TRP A 162 14.23 5.53 7.87
C TRP A 162 14.37 6.87 8.60
N GLN A 163 13.58 7.85 8.18
CA GLN A 163 13.40 9.13 8.85
C GLN A 163 11.93 9.31 9.22
N VAL A 164 11.66 9.47 10.51
CA VAL A 164 10.32 9.72 11.04
C VAL A 164 9.90 11.15 10.72
N GLU A 165 8.69 11.31 10.20
CA GLU A 165 8.06 12.63 10.01
C GLU A 165 7.04 12.91 11.10
N LYS A 166 6.20 11.93 11.42
CA LYS A 166 5.22 12.01 12.52
C LYS A 166 4.88 10.64 13.06
N GLN A 167 4.53 10.59 14.34
CA GLN A 167 3.89 9.43 14.95
C GLN A 167 2.38 9.57 14.79
N LEU A 168 1.70 8.48 14.41
CA LEU A 168 0.24 8.40 14.33
C LEU A 168 -0.31 7.72 15.58
N ASN A 169 -1.45 8.21 16.09
CA ASN A 169 -2.16 7.63 17.22
C ASN A 169 -3.63 8.12 17.26
N GLY A 170 -4.46 7.59 18.17
CA GLY A 170 -5.87 7.95 18.32
C GLY A 170 -6.64 7.76 17.02
N ASP A 171 -7.43 8.75 16.60
CA ASP A 171 -8.26 8.70 15.38
C ASP A 171 -7.55 8.18 14.12
N GLN A 172 -6.23 8.37 14.00
CA GLN A 172 -5.42 7.95 12.86
C GLN A 172 -5.09 6.45 12.86
N THR A 173 -5.35 5.76 13.98
CA THR A 173 -5.06 4.35 14.21
C THR A 173 -6.26 3.56 14.73
N ASP A 174 -7.24 4.23 15.35
CA ASP A 174 -8.40 3.61 16.02
C ASP A 174 -9.30 2.81 15.06
N TYR A 175 -9.33 3.19 13.78
CA TYR A 175 -10.15 2.56 12.74
C TYR A 175 -9.32 1.90 11.64
N GLY A 176 -8.06 1.59 11.93
CA GLY A 176 -7.07 1.16 10.95
C GLY A 176 -6.29 2.33 10.34
N LEU A 177 -5.35 1.99 9.46
CA LEU A 177 -4.41 2.93 8.85
C LEU A 177 -4.86 3.25 7.43
N ASN A 178 -5.28 4.50 7.21
CA ASN A 178 -5.73 4.97 5.90
C ASN A 178 -4.53 5.47 5.07
N VAL A 179 -4.31 4.89 3.90
CA VAL A 179 -3.38 5.41 2.88
C VAL A 179 -4.17 6.16 1.82
N GLY A 180 -4.02 7.49 1.81
CA GLY A 180 -4.72 8.37 0.88
C GLY A 180 -4.28 8.19 -0.57
N ARG A 181 -5.01 8.80 -1.51
CA ARG A 181 -4.71 8.75 -2.96
C ARG A 181 -3.42 9.49 -3.35
N GLY A 182 -2.97 10.43 -2.51
CA GLY A 182 -2.05 11.48 -2.95
C GLY A 182 -2.79 12.50 -3.84
N GLY A 183 -2.48 13.79 -3.70
CA GLY A 183 -3.15 14.84 -4.48
C GLY A 183 -2.82 16.24 -3.98
N PRO A 184 -3.40 17.31 -4.57
CA PRO A 184 -3.04 18.69 -4.24
C PRO A 184 -3.19 19.03 -2.74
N ALA A 185 -4.10 18.36 -2.03
CA ALA A 185 -4.33 18.55 -0.59
C ALA A 185 -3.49 17.61 0.32
N SER A 186 -2.84 16.59 -0.24
CA SER A 186 -1.93 15.67 0.46
C SER A 186 -0.90 15.14 -0.55
N PRO A 187 0.10 15.97 -0.93
CA PRO A 187 0.93 15.72 -2.11
C PRO A 187 2.01 14.64 -1.90
N ASP A 188 2.23 14.24 -0.65
CA ASP A 188 3.28 13.31 -0.29
C ASP A 188 2.75 11.89 -0.14
N PRO A 189 3.43 10.91 -0.76
CA PRO A 189 3.08 9.51 -0.60
C PRO A 189 3.12 9.08 0.86
N VAL A 190 2.10 8.35 1.33
CA VAL A 190 2.06 7.85 2.70
C VAL A 190 2.88 6.57 2.80
N VAL A 191 3.96 6.61 3.57
CA VAL A 191 4.75 5.43 3.95
C VAL A 191 4.73 5.31 5.46
N LEU A 192 4.30 4.15 5.94
CA LEU A 192 4.15 3.87 7.37
C LEU A 192 5.10 2.76 7.80
N ARG A 193 5.77 2.96 8.93
CA ARG A 193 6.33 1.86 9.73
C ARG A 193 5.38 1.54 10.87
N VAL A 194 4.96 0.28 10.93
CA VAL A 194 3.99 -0.22 11.89
C VAL A 194 4.67 -1.27 12.75
N ARG A 195 4.72 -1.03 14.06
CA ARG A 195 5.11 -2.03 15.05
C ARG A 195 3.86 -2.54 15.75
N VAL A 196 3.66 -3.85 15.69
CA VAL A 196 2.59 -4.56 16.38
C VAL A 196 3.15 -5.25 17.63
N GLY A 197 2.28 -5.80 18.47
CA GLY A 197 2.70 -6.61 19.60
C GLY A 197 1.52 -7.20 20.35
N THR A 198 1.83 -7.95 21.41
CA THR A 198 0.82 -8.66 22.20
C THR A 198 0.70 -8.13 23.62
N TYR A 199 -0.45 -8.34 24.25
CA TYR A 199 -0.66 -8.19 25.69
C TYR A 199 -1.51 -9.33 26.25
#